data_AF-A0A8S3D2S8-F1
#
_entry.id   AF-A0A8S3D2S8-F1
#
_cell.length_a   1.000
_cell.length_b   1.000
_cell.length_c   1.000
_cell.angle_alpha   90.00
_cell.angle_beta   90.00
_cell.angle_gamma   90.00
#
_symmetry.space_group_name_H-M   'P 1'
#
loop_
_entity.id
_entity.type
_entity.pdbx_description
1 polymer ?
#
loop_
_entity_poly.entity_id
_entity_poly.type
_entity_poly.pdbx_seq_one_letter_code
_entity_poly.pdbx_strand_id
1 'polypeptide(L)'
;CSELLEQIDDEEAELDRERALYGNCDTDTCTYAQGYVHRQALFVCMTCYNNNNEQLAGVCAACAFHCHSNHEVNELYTRRFFRCDCGNSKLSHQPCKLYSNKDSTNAANKYDDNFRGLYCTCKRPYPDKESTTGDDDAMIQCMICEDWFHSQHLGVPLPMEENEADQLDMICQGCVLKYPFLIHYDESLAITSSPVENNAAASNSPSCLLVSNNNNSQELHTIFLRDGWRKRLCRCVQCQKLYDDSNLMIVFNDDDAIQEYEKQSLAKTENLDADKILTESLKNLDYAKKLEVLHGIHEFKKSLGDFLRDKANGDGVLTTSDVTTFFAGLQEKRKEQQRT
;
A
#
# COMPACT_ATOMS: atom_id res chain seq x y z
N CYS A 1 5.64 6.12 30.11
CA CYS A 1 6.66 5.34 29.37
C CYS A 1 6.13 4.16 28.58
N SER A 2 5.19 3.34 29.07
CA SER A 2 4.50 2.35 28.19
C SER A 2 3.86 3.05 26.99
N GLU A 3 3.08 4.11 27.24
CA GLU A 3 2.46 4.94 26.20
C GLU A 3 3.48 5.63 25.27
N LEU A 4 4.71 5.86 25.72
CA LEU A 4 5.73 6.57 24.93
C LEU A 4 6.53 5.61 24.05
N LEU A 5 6.68 4.35 24.49
CA LEU A 5 7.20 3.26 23.65
C LEU A 5 6.15 2.84 22.62
N GLU A 6 4.89 2.72 23.03
CA GLU A 6 3.76 2.48 22.13
C GLU A 6 3.66 3.57 21.05
N GLN A 7 3.83 4.86 21.42
CA GLN A 7 3.92 5.95 20.45
C GLN A 7 5.10 5.84 19.48
N ILE A 8 6.27 5.37 19.94
CA ILE A 8 7.44 5.18 19.06
C ILE A 8 7.22 4.01 18.11
N ASP A 9 6.66 2.91 18.61
CA ASP A 9 6.34 1.72 17.82
C ASP A 9 5.25 2.04 16.77
N ASP A 10 4.24 2.85 17.13
CA ASP A 10 3.21 3.35 16.22
C ASP A 10 3.80 4.27 15.14
N GLU A 11 4.71 5.19 15.51
CA GLU A 11 5.40 6.08 14.56
C GLU A 11 6.30 5.29 13.59
N GLU A 12 7.02 4.27 14.07
CA GLU A 12 7.85 3.40 13.22
C GLU A 12 6.98 2.58 12.25
N ALA A 13 5.85 2.05 12.72
CA ALA A 13 4.90 1.34 11.88
C ALA A 13 4.25 2.22 10.81
N GLU A 14 3.92 3.49 11.12
CA GLU A 14 3.43 4.45 10.13
C GLU A 14 4.50 4.79 9.09
N LEU A 15 5.75 5.01 9.51
CA LEU A 15 6.86 5.29 8.59
C LEU A 15 7.11 4.11 7.64
N ASP A 16 7.02 2.88 8.12
CA ASP A 16 7.18 1.71 7.26
C ASP A 16 6.01 1.56 6.27
N ARG A 17 4.78 1.87 6.68
CA ARG A 17 3.62 1.98 5.77
C ARG A 17 3.85 3.04 4.69
N GLU A 18 4.26 4.24 5.08
CA GLU A 18 4.56 5.33 4.14
C GLU A 18 5.66 4.93 3.17
N ARG A 19 6.72 4.25 3.63
CA ARG A 19 7.80 3.77 2.76
C ARG A 19 7.33 2.69 1.79
N ALA A 20 6.48 1.76 2.24
CA ALA A 20 5.89 0.74 1.40
C ALA A 20 4.98 1.33 0.32
N LEU A 21 4.27 2.41 0.62
CA LEU A 21 3.34 3.00 -0.34
C LEU A 21 3.97 4.07 -1.25
N TYR A 22 4.77 4.96 -0.66
CA TYR A 22 5.28 6.17 -1.32
C TYR A 22 6.74 6.09 -1.69
N GLY A 23 7.47 5.06 -1.24
CA GLY A 23 8.90 4.94 -1.47
C GLY A 23 9.33 4.94 -2.93
N ASN A 24 8.43 4.55 -3.84
CA ASN A 24 8.68 4.58 -5.29
C ASN A 24 8.15 5.82 -6.01
N CYS A 25 7.42 6.70 -5.32
CA CYS A 25 6.78 7.88 -5.87
C CYS A 25 7.80 9.02 -6.04
N ASP A 26 7.71 9.72 -7.18
CA ASP A 26 8.33 11.02 -7.31
C ASP A 26 7.41 12.05 -6.65
N THR A 27 7.89 12.71 -5.60
CA THR A 27 7.11 13.68 -4.81
C THR A 27 7.11 15.08 -5.43
N ASP A 28 7.96 15.35 -6.42
CA ASP A 28 8.12 16.67 -7.05
C ASP A 28 7.63 16.71 -8.51
N THR A 29 7.37 15.55 -9.12
CA THR A 29 6.87 15.45 -10.50
C THR A 29 5.44 14.89 -10.56
N CYS A 30 4.52 15.61 -11.22
CA CYS A 30 3.19 15.06 -11.51
C CYS A 30 3.26 13.87 -12.48
N THR A 31 2.64 12.75 -12.13
CA THR A 31 2.65 11.51 -12.93
C THR A 31 1.85 11.60 -14.24
N TYR A 32 1.11 12.70 -14.48
CA TYR A 32 0.31 12.85 -15.70
C TYR A 32 1.09 12.66 -17.01
N ALA A 33 2.33 13.16 -17.06
CA ALA A 33 3.19 13.05 -18.22
C ALA A 33 3.65 11.61 -18.50
N GLN A 34 3.58 10.74 -17.48
CA GLN A 34 3.90 9.31 -17.59
C GLN A 34 2.74 8.50 -18.19
N GLY A 35 1.59 9.14 -18.46
CA GLY A 35 0.41 8.49 -19.04
C GLY A 35 -0.40 7.73 -17.99
N TYR A 36 -0.97 6.59 -18.40
CA TYR A 36 -1.65 5.66 -17.49
C TYR A 36 -0.63 4.71 -16.89
N VAL A 37 -0.07 5.09 -15.75
CA VAL A 37 0.94 4.29 -15.05
C VAL A 37 0.34 2.97 -14.59
N HIS A 38 1.15 1.91 -14.61
CA HIS A 38 0.70 0.56 -14.27
C HIS A 38 0.02 0.52 -12.90
N ARG A 39 0.67 1.08 -11.88
CA ARG A 39 0.16 1.25 -10.51
C ARG A 39 0.86 2.45 -9.86
N GLN A 40 0.13 3.25 -9.08
CA GLN A 40 0.66 4.36 -8.28
C GLN A 40 -0.18 4.57 -7.02
N ALA A 41 0.43 5.17 -5.99
CA ALA A 41 -0.34 5.76 -4.90
C ALA A 41 -1.27 6.87 -5.43
N LEU A 42 -2.54 6.83 -5.02
CA LEU A 42 -3.58 7.72 -5.51
C LEU A 42 -4.37 8.33 -4.35
N PHE A 43 -4.77 9.58 -4.53
CA PHE A 43 -5.47 10.36 -3.52
C PHE A 43 -6.72 11.01 -4.10
N VAL A 44 -7.67 11.31 -3.23
CA VAL A 44 -8.89 12.07 -3.56
C VAL A 44 -8.97 13.28 -2.66
N CYS A 45 -9.19 14.45 -3.26
CA CYS A 45 -9.36 15.68 -2.51
C CYS A 45 -10.83 15.91 -2.19
N MET A 46 -11.24 15.63 -0.95
CA MET A 46 -12.62 15.76 -0.49
C MET A 46 -13.11 17.21 -0.51
N THR A 47 -12.21 18.16 -0.20
CA THR A 47 -12.52 19.59 -0.35
C THR A 47 -12.89 19.95 -1.80
N CYS A 48 -12.16 19.43 -2.79
CA CYS A 48 -12.48 19.69 -4.20
C CYS A 48 -13.72 18.94 -4.66
N TYR A 49 -13.92 17.70 -4.21
CA TYR A 49 -15.13 16.92 -4.48
C TYR A 49 -16.39 17.68 -4.03
N ASN A 50 -16.41 18.13 -2.76
CA ASN A 50 -17.53 18.86 -2.18
C ASN A 50 -17.78 20.23 -2.86
N ASN A 51 -16.72 20.90 -3.30
CA ASN A 51 -16.81 22.21 -3.95
C ASN A 51 -17.10 22.15 -5.45
N ASN A 52 -17.02 20.96 -6.08
CA ASN A 52 -17.19 20.78 -7.53
C ASN A 52 -18.31 19.81 -7.88
N ASN A 53 -19.50 19.99 -7.30
CA ASN A 53 -20.70 19.18 -7.58
C ASN A 53 -20.42 17.67 -7.49
N GLU A 54 -19.61 17.23 -6.53
CA GLU A 54 -19.31 15.82 -6.30
C GLU A 54 -18.64 15.14 -7.51
N GLN A 55 -17.87 15.89 -8.29
CA GLN A 55 -17.14 15.37 -9.43
C GLN A 55 -15.98 14.47 -8.97
N LEU A 56 -16.07 13.18 -9.29
CA LEU A 56 -14.99 12.21 -8.99
C LEU A 56 -13.72 12.56 -9.77
N ALA A 57 -12.61 12.63 -9.04
CA ALA A 57 -11.27 12.93 -9.53
C ALA A 57 -10.21 12.30 -8.62
N GLY A 58 -9.09 11.87 -9.19
CA GLY A 58 -7.95 11.35 -8.43
C GLY A 58 -6.66 12.12 -8.73
N VAL A 59 -5.81 12.32 -7.73
CA VAL A 59 -4.53 13.01 -7.86
C VAL A 59 -3.38 12.12 -7.41
N CYS A 60 -2.22 12.24 -8.07
CA CYS A 60 -1.00 11.54 -7.67
C CYS A 60 -0.39 12.15 -6.41
N ALA A 61 0.53 11.41 -5.75
CA ALA A 61 1.24 11.83 -4.55
C ALA A 61 1.81 13.26 -4.63
N ALA A 62 2.62 13.57 -5.66
CA ALA A 62 3.17 14.92 -5.84
C ALA A 62 2.11 16.03 -5.90
N CYS A 63 0.97 15.78 -6.54
CA CYS A 63 -0.11 16.76 -6.59
C CYS A 63 -0.84 16.88 -5.25
N ALA A 64 -1.01 15.80 -4.50
CA ALA A 64 -1.53 15.85 -3.14
C ALA A 64 -0.68 16.80 -2.28
N PHE A 65 0.64 16.64 -2.29
CA PHE A 65 1.56 17.44 -1.47
C PHE A 65 1.78 18.87 -1.97
N HIS A 66 1.77 19.13 -3.28
CA HIS A 66 2.12 20.48 -3.79
C HIS A 66 0.89 21.31 -4.17
N CYS A 67 -0.19 20.68 -4.63
CA CYS A 67 -1.37 21.36 -5.13
C CYS A 67 -2.55 21.31 -4.15
N HIS A 68 -2.63 20.26 -3.32
CA HIS A 68 -3.76 20.00 -2.43
C HIS A 68 -3.38 19.93 -0.94
N SER A 69 -2.19 20.40 -0.55
CA SER A 69 -1.67 20.31 0.84
C SER A 69 -2.55 20.96 1.91
N ASN A 70 -3.35 21.95 1.52
CA ASN A 70 -4.20 22.72 2.42
C ASN A 70 -5.67 22.26 2.37
N HIS A 71 -5.94 21.15 1.69
CA HIS A 71 -7.28 20.57 1.58
C HIS A 71 -7.36 19.27 2.38
N GLU A 72 -8.59 18.85 2.64
CA GLU A 72 -8.85 17.48 3.09
C GLU A 72 -8.62 16.53 1.91
N VAL A 73 -7.65 15.64 2.07
CA VAL A 73 -7.21 14.66 1.06
C VAL A 73 -7.21 13.28 1.70
N ASN A 74 -7.90 12.35 1.07
CA ASN A 74 -7.97 10.96 1.49
C ASN A 74 -7.10 10.13 0.56
N GLU A 75 -6.32 9.24 1.16
CA GLU A 75 -5.51 8.25 0.46
C GLU A 75 -6.40 7.08 -0.01
N LEU A 76 -6.27 6.67 -1.27
CA LEU A 76 -6.92 5.47 -1.81
C LEU A 76 -5.93 4.29 -1.94
N TYR A 77 -4.84 4.36 -1.19
CA TYR A 77 -3.69 3.47 -1.32
C TYR A 77 -3.18 3.47 -2.78
N THR A 78 -3.11 2.33 -3.46
CA THR A 78 -2.69 2.24 -4.87
C THR A 78 -3.83 1.99 -5.84
N ARG A 79 -3.70 2.53 -7.06
CA ARG A 79 -4.60 2.28 -8.19
C ARG A 79 -3.85 2.00 -9.48
N ARG A 80 -4.41 1.11 -10.29
CA ARG A 80 -3.89 0.75 -11.61
C ARG A 80 -4.37 1.65 -12.72
N PHE A 81 -3.54 1.78 -13.75
CA PHE A 81 -3.87 2.44 -15.03
C PHE A 81 -4.62 3.76 -14.84
N PHE A 82 -4.16 4.58 -13.90
CA PHE A 82 -4.77 5.85 -13.57
C PHE A 82 -3.86 7.00 -13.96
N ARG A 83 -4.43 8.09 -14.48
CA ARG A 83 -3.72 9.31 -14.85
C ARG A 83 -4.21 10.49 -14.01
N CYS A 84 -3.29 11.24 -13.41
CA CYS A 84 -3.61 12.30 -12.44
C CYS A 84 -4.56 13.39 -13.00
N ASP A 85 -5.69 13.64 -12.34
CA ASP A 85 -6.69 14.63 -12.76
C ASP A 85 -6.37 16.07 -12.34
N CYS A 86 -5.34 16.31 -11.51
CA CYS A 86 -5.05 17.64 -10.97
C CYS A 86 -4.94 18.69 -12.09
N GLY A 87 -5.69 19.79 -12.01
CA GLY A 87 -5.65 20.88 -12.99
C GLY A 87 -6.34 20.60 -14.33
N ASN A 88 -6.98 19.44 -14.52
CA ASN A 88 -7.87 19.22 -15.66
C ASN A 88 -9.30 19.73 -15.34
N SER A 89 -10.27 19.50 -16.23
CA SER A 89 -11.63 20.06 -16.05
C SER A 89 -12.37 19.50 -14.83
N LYS A 90 -11.98 18.33 -14.31
CA LYS A 90 -12.53 17.76 -13.07
C LYS A 90 -12.02 18.45 -11.81
N LEU A 91 -10.86 19.12 -11.88
CA LEU A 91 -10.22 19.85 -10.78
C LEU A 91 -9.81 21.25 -11.26
N SER A 92 -10.78 21.99 -11.80
CA SER A 92 -10.56 23.25 -12.52
C SER A 92 -10.37 24.48 -11.62
N HIS A 93 -10.53 24.35 -10.30
CA HIS A 93 -10.40 25.47 -9.37
C HIS A 93 -9.00 26.12 -9.37
N GLN A 94 -7.95 25.32 -9.62
CA GLN A 94 -6.57 25.80 -9.74
C GLN A 94 -5.81 24.95 -10.77
N PRO A 95 -4.92 25.54 -11.58
CA PRO A 95 -4.04 24.78 -12.45
C PRO A 95 -3.06 23.93 -11.62
N CYS A 96 -2.62 22.80 -12.19
CA CYS A 96 -1.58 21.98 -11.56
C CYS A 96 -0.25 22.75 -11.57
N LYS A 97 0.38 22.88 -10.39
CA LYS A 97 1.66 23.58 -10.22
C LYS A 97 2.85 22.84 -10.86
N LEU A 98 2.71 21.52 -11.05
CA LEU A 98 3.80 20.64 -11.45
C LEU A 98 3.75 20.27 -12.95
N TYR A 99 2.57 20.33 -13.58
CA TYR A 99 2.42 20.01 -15.00
C TYR A 99 1.15 20.64 -15.59
N SER A 100 1.31 21.51 -16.58
CA SER A 100 0.21 22.33 -17.14
C SER A 100 -0.44 21.77 -18.40
N ASN A 101 0.27 20.95 -19.20
CA ASN A 101 -0.19 20.54 -20.54
C ASN A 101 -1.09 19.29 -20.50
N LYS A 102 -2.29 19.42 -19.92
CA LYS A 102 -3.24 18.32 -19.72
C LYS A 102 -4.43 18.39 -20.66
N ASP A 103 -4.87 17.22 -21.14
CA ASP A 103 -6.19 16.98 -21.71
C ASP A 103 -7.29 17.43 -20.73
N SER A 104 -8.46 17.79 -21.24
CA SER A 104 -9.58 18.23 -20.40
C SER A 104 -10.03 17.15 -19.42
N THR A 105 -10.05 15.90 -19.86
CA THR A 105 -10.40 14.72 -19.04
C THR A 105 -9.53 13.52 -19.39
N ASN A 106 -9.43 12.57 -18.46
CA ASN A 106 -8.72 11.30 -18.66
C ASN A 106 -9.74 10.17 -18.93
N ALA A 107 -10.00 9.88 -20.21
CA ALA A 107 -11.09 8.98 -20.61
C ALA A 107 -10.97 7.53 -20.13
N ALA A 108 -9.76 7.04 -19.85
CA ALA A 108 -9.55 5.65 -19.39
C ALA A 108 -9.47 5.52 -17.86
N ASN A 109 -9.52 6.63 -17.11
CA ASN A 109 -9.62 6.57 -15.65
C ASN A 109 -10.92 5.88 -15.24
N LYS A 110 -10.85 5.00 -14.25
CA LYS A 110 -12.00 4.36 -13.63
C LYS A 110 -12.18 4.92 -12.23
N TYR A 111 -13.44 5.16 -11.87
CA TYR A 111 -13.83 5.71 -10.59
C TYR A 111 -14.89 4.80 -9.98
N ASP A 112 -14.65 4.33 -8.76
CA ASP A 112 -15.60 3.57 -7.95
C ASP A 112 -16.04 4.41 -6.73
N ASP A 113 -16.74 3.77 -5.80
CA ASP A 113 -17.27 4.45 -4.60
C ASP A 113 -16.16 4.93 -3.65
N ASN A 114 -14.93 4.42 -3.75
CA ASN A 114 -13.84 4.90 -2.91
C ASN A 114 -13.49 6.35 -3.24
N PHE A 115 -13.75 6.79 -4.48
CA PHE A 115 -13.62 8.21 -4.85
C PHE A 115 -14.67 9.12 -4.21
N ARG A 116 -15.65 8.55 -3.50
CA ARG A 116 -16.62 9.25 -2.65
C ARG A 116 -16.28 9.11 -1.17
N GLY A 117 -15.19 8.41 -0.84
CA GLY A 117 -14.87 8.00 0.52
C GLY A 117 -15.82 6.92 1.04
N LEU A 118 -16.38 6.07 0.18
CA LEU A 118 -17.25 4.96 0.57
C LEU A 118 -16.61 3.63 0.18
N TYR A 119 -16.63 2.68 1.10
CA TYR A 119 -15.94 1.41 0.95
C TYR A 119 -16.86 0.23 1.27
N CYS A 120 -16.43 -0.95 0.82
CA CYS A 120 -17.07 -2.23 1.09
C CYS A 120 -18.51 -2.30 0.55
N THR A 121 -19.14 -3.46 0.73
CA THR A 121 -20.57 -3.66 0.51
C THR A 121 -21.46 -2.82 1.44
N CYS A 122 -20.93 -2.39 2.60
CA CYS A 122 -21.67 -1.59 3.57
C CYS A 122 -21.77 -0.09 3.21
N LYS A 123 -20.98 0.39 2.24
CA LYS A 123 -20.96 1.79 1.77
C LYS A 123 -20.77 2.79 2.90
N ARG A 124 -19.79 2.50 3.76
CA ARG A 124 -19.40 3.36 4.88
C ARG A 124 -18.05 4.03 4.62
N PRO A 125 -17.78 5.19 5.25
CA PRO A 125 -16.47 5.81 5.21
C PRO A 125 -15.42 5.00 5.95
N TYR A 126 -14.15 5.31 5.72
CA TYR A 126 -13.03 4.77 6.47
C TYR A 126 -12.03 5.89 6.78
N PRO A 127 -11.64 6.10 8.06
CA PRO A 127 -12.18 5.44 9.26
C PRO A 127 -13.65 5.84 9.53
N ASP A 128 -14.47 4.91 10.03
CA ASP A 128 -15.89 5.16 10.35
C ASP A 128 -16.06 5.55 11.82
N LYS A 129 -15.98 6.85 12.11
CA LYS A 129 -16.10 7.39 13.48
C LYS A 129 -17.43 7.06 14.17
N GLU A 130 -18.46 6.67 13.43
CA GLU A 130 -19.77 6.29 13.97
C GLU A 130 -19.93 4.78 14.11
N SER A 131 -18.94 3.98 13.71
CA SER A 131 -18.98 2.53 13.88
C SER A 131 -18.92 2.15 15.35
N THR A 132 -19.85 1.30 15.77
CA THR A 132 -19.91 0.71 17.12
C THR A 132 -19.40 -0.72 17.13
N THR A 133 -19.00 -1.26 15.97
CA THR A 133 -18.67 -2.68 15.77
C THR A 133 -17.16 -2.95 15.69
N GLY A 134 -16.32 -1.93 15.90
CA GLY A 134 -14.87 -2.07 15.80
C GLY A 134 -14.39 -2.22 14.35
N ASP A 135 -15.14 -1.68 13.39
CA ASP A 135 -14.83 -1.76 11.95
C ASP A 135 -13.62 -0.92 11.51
N ASP A 136 -12.83 -0.41 12.46
CA ASP A 136 -11.57 0.30 12.20
C ASP A 136 -10.41 -0.66 11.88
N ASP A 137 -10.66 -1.98 11.92
CA ASP A 137 -9.72 -3.01 11.48
C ASP A 137 -9.23 -2.82 10.04
N ALA A 138 -8.06 -3.37 9.74
CA ALA A 138 -7.47 -3.34 8.40
C ALA A 138 -8.44 -3.89 7.34
N MET A 139 -8.69 -3.09 6.29
CA MET A 139 -9.48 -3.49 5.14
C MET A 139 -8.64 -4.28 4.13
N ILE A 140 -9.28 -5.11 3.32
CA ILE A 140 -8.62 -5.93 2.30
C ILE A 140 -9.07 -5.49 0.91
N GLN A 141 -8.12 -5.16 0.02
CA GLN A 141 -8.40 -4.74 -1.34
C GLN A 141 -8.69 -5.96 -2.24
N CYS A 142 -9.78 -5.90 -3.02
CA CYS A 142 -10.04 -6.88 -4.06
C CYS A 142 -9.13 -6.65 -5.27
N MET A 143 -8.37 -7.66 -5.67
CA MET A 143 -7.40 -7.54 -6.76
C MET A 143 -8.05 -7.34 -8.14
N ILE A 144 -9.35 -7.59 -8.30
CA ILE A 144 -10.07 -7.39 -9.59
C ILE A 144 -10.70 -6.00 -9.69
N CYS A 145 -11.45 -5.57 -8.68
CA CYS A 145 -12.16 -4.28 -8.73
C CYS A 145 -11.45 -3.13 -8.01
N GLU A 146 -10.39 -3.41 -7.24
CA GLU A 146 -9.64 -2.43 -6.44
C GLU A 146 -10.46 -1.71 -5.36
N ASP A 147 -11.66 -2.22 -5.05
CA ASP A 147 -12.49 -1.81 -3.92
C ASP A 147 -12.00 -2.49 -2.64
N TRP A 148 -12.22 -1.85 -1.50
CA TRP A 148 -11.76 -2.29 -0.18
C TRP A 148 -12.91 -2.87 0.62
N PHE A 149 -12.65 -3.95 1.36
CA PHE A 149 -13.67 -4.67 2.10
C PHE A 149 -13.25 -4.89 3.54
N HIS A 150 -14.19 -4.66 4.46
CA HIS A 150 -14.04 -5.09 5.85
C HIS A 150 -14.02 -6.61 5.91
N SER A 151 -13.13 -7.18 6.73
CA SER A 151 -12.99 -8.63 6.93
C SER A 151 -14.34 -9.31 7.26
N GLN A 152 -15.12 -8.68 8.15
CA GLN A 152 -16.43 -9.15 8.60
C GLN A 152 -17.49 -9.22 7.49
N HIS A 153 -17.33 -8.43 6.42
CA HIS A 153 -18.26 -8.35 5.31
C HIS A 153 -17.87 -9.22 4.10
N LEU A 154 -16.80 -10.02 4.20
CA LEU A 154 -16.37 -10.93 3.11
C LEU A 154 -17.24 -12.18 3.00
N GLY A 155 -17.98 -12.53 4.06
CA GLY A 155 -18.84 -13.71 4.11
C GLY A 155 -18.09 -15.04 4.24
N VAL A 156 -16.78 -14.99 4.47
CA VAL A 156 -15.90 -16.14 4.63
C VAL A 156 -14.92 -15.88 5.77
N PRO A 157 -14.46 -16.91 6.50
CA PRO A 157 -13.42 -16.73 7.50
C PRO A 157 -12.13 -16.24 6.82
N LEU A 158 -11.41 -15.34 7.49
CA LEU A 158 -10.05 -15.03 7.06
C LEU A 158 -9.20 -16.29 7.20
N PRO A 159 -8.39 -16.64 6.19
CA PRO A 159 -7.44 -17.73 6.30
C PRO A 159 -6.48 -17.45 7.45
N MET A 160 -6.20 -18.46 8.27
CA MET A 160 -5.23 -18.34 9.35
C MET A 160 -3.85 -18.05 8.74
N GLU A 161 -3.24 -16.95 9.15
CA GLU A 161 -1.86 -16.63 8.79
C GLU A 161 -0.96 -17.66 9.49
N GLU A 162 -0.47 -18.65 8.72
CA GLU A 162 0.51 -19.60 9.27
C GLU A 162 1.87 -18.93 9.43
N ASN A 163 2.18 -17.92 8.60
CA ASN A 163 3.37 -17.05 8.66
C ASN A 163 3.07 -15.67 8.07
N GLU A 164 3.80 -14.61 8.48
CA GLU A 164 3.75 -13.25 7.90
C GLU A 164 3.99 -13.21 6.37
N ALA A 165 4.58 -14.27 5.81
CA ALA A 165 4.87 -14.41 4.39
C ALA A 165 3.66 -14.88 3.54
N ASP A 166 2.55 -15.30 4.16
CA ASP A 166 1.33 -15.72 3.47
C ASP A 166 0.49 -14.49 3.09
N GLN A 167 1.07 -13.60 2.29
CA GLN A 167 0.32 -12.49 1.70
C GLN A 167 -0.60 -13.05 0.61
N LEU A 168 -1.91 -12.84 0.76
CA LEU A 168 -2.93 -13.42 -0.11
C LEU A 168 -3.56 -12.36 -1.01
N ASP A 169 -3.75 -12.69 -2.27
CA ASP A 169 -4.66 -11.93 -3.12
C ASP A 169 -6.10 -12.30 -2.76
N MET A 170 -6.97 -11.29 -2.66
CA MET A 170 -8.39 -11.50 -2.42
C MET A 170 -9.20 -11.12 -3.67
N ILE A 171 -10.16 -11.98 -4.05
CA ILE A 171 -11.17 -11.66 -5.06
C ILE A 171 -12.53 -11.68 -4.39
N CYS A 172 -13.17 -10.51 -4.29
CA CYS A 172 -14.44 -10.37 -3.58
C CYS A 172 -15.55 -11.17 -4.25
N GLN A 173 -16.56 -11.57 -3.47
CA GLN A 173 -17.74 -12.28 -3.97
C GLN A 173 -18.38 -11.59 -5.18
N GLY A 174 -18.44 -10.25 -5.20
CA GLY A 174 -18.99 -9.51 -6.35
C GLY A 174 -18.22 -9.77 -7.66
N CYS A 175 -16.90 -9.88 -7.59
CA CYS A 175 -16.06 -10.19 -8.75
C CYS A 175 -16.16 -11.67 -9.13
N VAL A 176 -16.27 -12.59 -8.16
CA VAL A 176 -16.50 -14.01 -8.43
C VAL A 176 -17.88 -14.23 -9.05
N LEU A 177 -18.93 -13.55 -8.59
CA LEU A 177 -20.26 -13.58 -9.22
C LEU A 177 -20.23 -13.06 -10.66
N LYS A 178 -19.45 -12.00 -10.90
CA LYS A 178 -19.29 -11.43 -12.24
C LYS A 178 -18.49 -12.34 -13.17
N TYR A 179 -17.50 -13.05 -12.63
CA TYR A 179 -16.62 -13.95 -13.36
C TYR A 179 -16.57 -15.33 -12.68
N PRO A 180 -17.64 -16.15 -12.81
CA PRO A 180 -17.80 -17.38 -12.03
C PRO A 180 -16.67 -18.39 -12.17
N PHE A 181 -15.98 -18.40 -13.33
CA PHE A 181 -14.86 -19.30 -13.57
C PHE A 181 -13.67 -19.09 -12.61
N LEU A 182 -13.59 -17.93 -11.94
CA LEU A 182 -12.54 -17.65 -10.96
C LEU A 182 -12.64 -18.54 -9.71
N ILE A 183 -13.83 -19.08 -9.39
CA ILE A 183 -14.02 -19.98 -8.24
C ILE A 183 -13.17 -21.25 -8.34
N HIS A 184 -12.79 -21.66 -9.56
CA HIS A 184 -11.95 -22.84 -9.78
C HIS A 184 -10.49 -22.65 -9.35
N TYR A 185 -10.09 -21.43 -8.96
CA TYR A 185 -8.78 -21.13 -8.40
C TYR A 185 -8.77 -21.09 -6.87
N ASP A 186 -9.92 -21.25 -6.22
CA ASP A 186 -10.01 -21.35 -4.77
C ASP A 186 -9.34 -22.62 -4.26
N GLU A 187 -8.26 -22.45 -3.50
CA GLU A 187 -7.49 -23.54 -2.92
C GLU A 187 -8.22 -24.24 -1.78
N SER A 188 -9.16 -23.57 -1.11
CA SER A 188 -9.96 -24.17 -0.04
C SER A 188 -10.78 -25.36 -0.54
N LEU A 189 -11.17 -25.33 -1.83
CA LEU A 189 -11.90 -26.39 -2.50
C LEU A 189 -11.00 -27.59 -2.84
N ALA A 190 -9.69 -27.39 -3.00
CA ALA A 190 -8.75 -28.46 -3.30
C ALA A 190 -8.44 -29.36 -2.09
N ILE A 191 -8.59 -28.85 -0.86
CA ILE A 191 -8.32 -29.61 0.38
C ILE A 191 -9.46 -30.59 0.70
N THR A 192 -10.67 -30.36 0.17
CA THR A 192 -11.85 -31.21 0.43
C THR A 192 -11.97 -32.40 -0.52
N SER A 193 -11.12 -32.47 -1.56
CA SER A 193 -11.08 -33.61 -2.48
C SER A 193 -9.93 -34.54 -2.11
N SER A 194 -10.23 -35.62 -1.37
CA SER A 194 -9.31 -36.74 -1.15
C SER A 194 -8.67 -37.20 -2.47
N PRO A 195 -7.40 -37.65 -2.47
CA PRO A 195 -6.75 -38.12 -3.68
C PRO A 195 -7.46 -39.41 -4.13
N VAL A 196 -8.30 -39.30 -5.16
CA VAL A 196 -8.81 -40.48 -5.87
C VAL A 196 -7.66 -40.98 -6.73
N GLU A 197 -7.05 -42.09 -6.33
CA GLU A 197 -6.13 -42.86 -7.15
C GLU A 197 -6.84 -43.28 -8.44
N ASN A 198 -6.68 -42.48 -9.51
CA ASN A 198 -7.11 -42.87 -10.84
C ASN A 198 -5.89 -43.12 -11.71
N ASN A 199 -5.58 -44.41 -11.85
CA ASN A 199 -4.80 -44.95 -12.95
C ASN A 199 -5.50 -44.59 -14.27
N ALA A 200 -4.95 -43.65 -15.04
CA ALA A 200 -5.33 -43.44 -16.43
C ALA A 200 -4.12 -43.04 -17.27
N ALA A 201 -3.89 -43.84 -18.30
CA ALA A 201 -2.80 -43.76 -19.24
C ALA A 201 -2.77 -42.42 -20.02
N ALA A 202 -1.56 -42.02 -20.35
CA ALA A 202 -1.21 -40.80 -21.07
C ALA A 202 -2.03 -40.57 -22.35
N SER A 203 -2.72 -39.42 -22.40
CA SER A 203 -3.11 -38.77 -23.65
C SER A 203 -2.59 -37.32 -23.63
N ASN A 204 -1.77 -36.99 -24.63
CA ASN A 204 -1.02 -35.74 -24.74
C ASN A 204 -1.90 -34.57 -25.22
N SER A 205 -2.70 -34.01 -24.33
CA SER A 205 -3.16 -32.61 -24.41
C SER A 205 -3.26 -32.05 -22.99
N PRO A 206 -2.76 -30.82 -22.72
CA PRO A 206 -2.94 -30.23 -21.39
C PRO A 206 -4.44 -29.98 -21.21
N SER A 207 -5.10 -30.82 -20.39
CA SER A 207 -6.51 -30.69 -20.08
C SER A 207 -6.79 -29.32 -19.48
N CYS A 208 -7.74 -28.59 -20.03
CA CYS A 208 -8.12 -27.26 -19.58
C CYS A 208 -8.72 -27.32 -18.16
N LEU A 209 -8.08 -26.67 -17.17
CA LEU A 209 -8.54 -26.63 -15.78
C LEU A 209 -10.00 -26.17 -15.65
N LEU A 210 -10.37 -25.09 -16.35
CA LEU A 210 -11.71 -24.50 -16.28
C LEU A 210 -12.79 -25.37 -16.94
N VAL A 211 -12.41 -26.27 -17.84
CA VAL A 211 -13.35 -27.22 -18.46
C VAL A 211 -13.47 -28.48 -17.60
N SER A 212 -12.38 -28.95 -17.01
CA SER A 212 -12.36 -30.14 -16.14
C SER A 212 -13.11 -29.94 -14.82
N ASN A 213 -13.19 -28.70 -14.31
CA ASN A 213 -13.82 -28.37 -13.03
C ASN A 213 -15.24 -27.78 -13.16
N ASN A 214 -15.91 -27.93 -14.31
CA ASN A 214 -17.21 -27.30 -14.62
C ASN A 214 -18.42 -27.86 -13.84
N ASN A 215 -18.26 -28.12 -12.54
CA ASN A 215 -19.32 -28.45 -11.61
C ASN A 215 -20.09 -27.17 -11.28
N ASN A 216 -21.22 -26.95 -11.96
CA ASN A 216 -22.18 -25.85 -11.78
C ASN A 216 -22.80 -25.74 -10.36
N SER A 217 -22.28 -26.43 -9.35
CA SER A 217 -22.82 -26.51 -7.99
C SER A 217 -21.94 -25.84 -6.93
N GLN A 218 -20.83 -25.21 -7.33
CA GLN A 218 -19.97 -24.49 -6.38
C GLN A 218 -20.62 -23.17 -5.96
N GLU A 219 -20.71 -22.96 -4.65
CA GLU A 219 -21.16 -21.69 -4.08
C GLU A 219 -20.16 -20.58 -4.46
N LEU A 220 -20.66 -19.47 -4.98
CA LEU A 220 -19.83 -18.33 -5.39
C LEU A 220 -19.64 -17.38 -4.20
N HIS A 221 -18.41 -17.29 -3.73
CA HIS A 221 -18.02 -16.54 -2.53
C HIS A 221 -16.71 -15.80 -2.75
N THR A 222 -16.28 -15.02 -1.75
CA THR A 222 -14.97 -14.37 -1.75
C THR A 222 -13.87 -15.42 -1.67
N ILE A 223 -12.84 -15.33 -2.52
CA ILE A 223 -11.74 -16.29 -2.53
C ILE A 223 -10.42 -15.62 -2.16
N PHE A 224 -9.59 -16.34 -1.43
CA PHE A 224 -8.21 -15.96 -1.11
C PHE A 224 -7.25 -16.86 -1.87
N LEU A 225 -6.23 -16.25 -2.47
CA LEU A 225 -5.31 -16.90 -3.39
C LEU A 225 -3.89 -16.77 -2.83
N ARG A 226 -3.24 -17.91 -2.58
CA ARG A 226 -1.87 -17.93 -2.04
C ARG A 226 -0.84 -17.53 -3.08
N ASP A 227 0.37 -17.25 -2.61
CA ASP A 227 1.49 -16.96 -3.51
C ASP A 227 1.64 -18.03 -4.60
N GLY A 228 1.99 -17.58 -5.80
CA GLY A 228 2.13 -18.43 -6.98
C GLY A 228 0.81 -18.87 -7.63
N TRP A 229 -0.37 -18.43 -7.18
CA TRP A 229 -1.64 -18.79 -7.82
C TRP A 229 -1.70 -18.40 -9.30
N ARG A 230 -1.06 -17.28 -9.68
CA ARG A 230 -0.94 -16.83 -11.08
C ARG A 230 -0.25 -17.86 -11.97
N LYS A 231 0.64 -18.70 -11.42
CA LYS A 231 1.31 -19.80 -12.15
C LYS A 231 0.35 -20.96 -12.43
N ARG A 232 -0.74 -21.09 -11.66
CA ARG A 232 -1.78 -22.13 -11.83
C ARG A 232 -2.90 -21.71 -12.80
N LEU A 233 -2.90 -20.46 -13.26
CA LEU A 233 -3.85 -19.98 -14.27
C LEU A 233 -3.79 -20.83 -15.54
N CYS A 234 -4.97 -21.24 -16.02
CA CYS A 234 -5.05 -22.01 -17.25
C CYS A 234 -4.70 -21.14 -18.48
N ARG A 235 -3.67 -21.55 -19.22
CA ARG A 235 -3.18 -20.84 -20.41
C ARG A 235 -3.58 -21.49 -21.73
N CYS A 236 -4.62 -22.33 -21.75
CA CYS A 236 -5.12 -22.87 -23.01
C CYS A 236 -5.76 -21.74 -23.86
N VAL A 237 -5.86 -21.94 -25.18
CA VAL A 237 -6.38 -20.92 -26.12
C VAL A 237 -7.77 -20.43 -25.72
N GLN A 238 -8.64 -21.33 -25.25
CA GLN A 238 -9.99 -20.99 -24.83
C GLN A 238 -10.01 -20.12 -23.57
N CYS A 239 -9.19 -20.45 -22.57
CA CYS A 239 -9.09 -19.67 -21.34
C CYS A 239 -8.46 -18.30 -21.60
N GLN A 240 -7.39 -18.24 -22.40
CA GLN A 240 -6.79 -16.95 -22.77
C GLN A 240 -7.80 -16.01 -23.42
N LYS A 241 -8.62 -16.53 -24.35
CA LYS A 241 -9.72 -15.75 -24.94
C LYS A 241 -10.75 -15.32 -23.91
N LEU A 242 -11.12 -16.19 -22.96
CA LEU A 242 -12.05 -15.88 -21.88
C LEU A 242 -11.55 -14.73 -21.00
N TYR A 243 -10.26 -14.74 -20.61
CA TYR A 243 -9.65 -13.67 -19.83
C TYR A 243 -9.63 -12.35 -20.59
N ASP A 244 -9.28 -12.38 -21.88
CA ASP A 244 -9.24 -11.19 -22.74
C ASP A 244 -10.63 -10.58 -22.95
N ASP A 245 -11.62 -11.40 -23.33
CA ASP A 245 -13.01 -10.98 -23.49
C ASP A 245 -13.61 -10.40 -22.19
N SER A 246 -13.12 -10.88 -21.04
CA SER A 246 -13.54 -10.40 -19.71
C SER A 246 -12.74 -9.18 -19.22
N ASN A 247 -11.75 -8.71 -19.99
CA ASN A 247 -10.80 -7.66 -19.62
C ASN A 247 -10.07 -7.96 -18.29
N LEU A 248 -9.66 -9.23 -18.13
CA LEU A 248 -9.01 -9.79 -16.94
C LEU A 248 -7.56 -10.21 -17.19
N MET A 249 -6.94 -9.79 -18.29
CA MET A 249 -5.55 -10.12 -18.59
C MET A 249 -4.56 -9.69 -17.49
N ILE A 250 -4.96 -8.76 -16.62
CA ILE A 250 -4.18 -8.33 -15.45
C ILE A 250 -3.86 -9.48 -14.47
N VAL A 251 -4.69 -10.52 -14.39
CA VAL A 251 -4.45 -11.67 -13.51
C VAL A 251 -3.17 -12.42 -13.85
N PHE A 252 -2.64 -12.26 -15.07
CA PHE A 252 -1.37 -12.86 -15.49
C PHE A 252 -0.15 -12.01 -15.15
N ASN A 253 -0.32 -10.78 -14.66
CA ASN A 253 0.79 -9.91 -14.32
C ASN A 253 1.21 -10.14 -12.86
N ASP A 254 2.39 -10.74 -12.66
CA ASP A 254 2.96 -10.94 -11.33
C ASP A 254 3.37 -9.60 -10.70
N ASP A 255 3.78 -8.61 -11.50
CA ASP A 255 4.17 -7.27 -11.05
C ASP A 255 2.97 -6.41 -10.58
N ASP A 256 1.74 -6.93 -10.70
CA ASP A 256 0.53 -6.25 -10.27
C ASP A 256 0.11 -6.56 -8.83
N ALA A 257 0.73 -7.55 -8.21
CA ALA A 257 0.56 -7.80 -6.79
C ALA A 257 0.87 -6.52 -6.00
N ILE A 258 0.01 -6.15 -5.04
CA ILE A 258 0.22 -5.01 -4.13
C ILE A 258 1.58 -5.17 -3.43
N GLN A 259 1.88 -6.40 -3.04
CA GLN A 259 3.10 -6.83 -2.40
C GLN A 259 4.35 -6.48 -3.23
N GLU A 260 4.27 -6.66 -4.55
CA GLU A 260 5.38 -6.34 -5.44
C GLU A 260 5.54 -4.83 -5.61
N TYR A 261 4.44 -4.07 -5.61
CA TYR A 261 4.51 -2.60 -5.52
C TYR A 261 5.17 -2.14 -4.21
N GLU A 262 4.73 -2.67 -3.06
CA GLU A 262 5.28 -2.33 -1.75
C GLU A 262 6.77 -2.63 -1.66
N LYS A 263 7.17 -3.83 -2.10
CA LYS A 263 8.56 -4.26 -2.15
C LYS A 263 9.42 -3.34 -3.03
N GLN A 264 8.92 -2.91 -4.19
CA GLN A 264 9.63 -1.96 -5.05
C GLN A 264 9.77 -0.57 -4.40
N SER A 265 8.76 -0.12 -3.65
CA SER A 265 8.83 1.11 -2.86
C SER A 265 9.83 1.01 -1.73
N LEU A 266 9.79 -0.08 -0.97
CA LEU A 266 10.74 -0.35 0.12
C LEU A 266 12.17 -0.41 -0.43
N ALA A 267 12.45 -1.15 -1.51
CA ALA A 267 13.79 -1.24 -2.11
C ALA A 267 14.37 0.12 -2.58
N LYS A 268 13.50 1.06 -3.00
CA LYS A 268 13.91 2.43 -3.33
C LYS A 268 14.23 3.26 -2.09
N THR A 269 13.56 3.01 -0.97
CA THR A 269 13.84 3.67 0.32
C THR A 269 14.95 3.02 1.12
N GLU A 270 15.22 1.71 0.94
CA GLU A 270 16.42 1.03 1.48
C GLU A 270 17.70 1.67 0.94
N ASN A 271 17.64 2.16 -0.30
CA ASN A 271 18.70 2.96 -0.91
C ASN A 271 18.68 4.43 -0.50
N LEU A 272 17.73 4.88 0.31
CA LEU A 272 17.65 6.20 0.93
C LEU A 272 17.87 6.02 2.44
N ASP A 273 18.95 5.34 2.81
CA ASP A 273 19.36 5.25 4.20
C ASP A 273 19.45 6.67 4.79
N ALA A 274 19.04 6.87 6.04
CA ALA A 274 19.25 8.14 6.73
C ALA A 274 20.74 8.52 6.65
N ASP A 275 21.62 7.51 6.65
CA ASP A 275 23.05 7.65 6.39
C ASP A 275 23.37 8.13 4.97
N LYS A 276 22.60 7.78 3.94
CA LYS A 276 22.82 8.27 2.56
C LYS A 276 22.30 9.68 2.37
N ILE A 277 21.13 10.03 2.93
CA ILE A 277 20.63 11.42 2.96
C ILE A 277 21.63 12.30 3.71
N LEU A 278 22.14 11.81 4.83
CA LEU A 278 23.20 12.46 5.60
C LEU A 278 24.48 12.56 4.76
N THR A 279 24.96 11.48 4.15
CA THR A 279 26.18 11.47 3.31
C THR A 279 26.07 12.41 2.12
N GLU A 280 24.89 12.51 1.51
CA GLU A 280 24.59 13.40 0.39
C GLU A 280 24.47 14.86 0.82
N SER A 281 23.87 15.12 1.99
CA SER A 281 23.88 16.44 2.65
C SER A 281 25.29 16.88 3.04
N LEU A 282 26.15 15.93 3.37
CA LEU A 282 27.56 16.15 3.71
C LEU A 282 28.46 16.18 2.47
N LYS A 283 27.97 16.00 1.24
CA LYS A 283 28.80 15.77 0.04
C LYS A 283 29.88 16.85 -0.20
N ASN A 284 29.58 18.09 0.19
CA ASN A 284 30.46 19.26 0.01
C ASN A 284 31.47 19.48 1.16
N LEU A 285 31.46 18.64 2.20
CA LEU A 285 32.43 18.70 3.29
C LEU A 285 33.69 17.88 2.98
N ASP A 286 34.82 18.28 3.56
CA ASP A 286 36.03 17.48 3.54
C ASP A 286 35.86 16.19 4.36
N TYR A 287 36.66 15.16 4.04
CA TYR A 287 36.51 13.82 4.59
C TYR A 287 36.63 13.78 6.12
N ALA A 288 37.46 14.63 6.73
CA ALA A 288 37.61 14.69 8.18
C ALA A 288 36.34 15.23 8.84
N LYS A 289 35.75 16.29 8.30
CA LYS A 289 34.47 16.85 8.80
C LYS A 289 33.28 15.92 8.56
N LYS A 290 33.27 15.19 7.44
CA LYS A 290 32.25 14.14 7.19
C LYS A 290 32.27 13.10 8.30
N LEU A 291 33.47 12.58 8.62
CA LEU A 291 33.65 11.55 9.64
C LEU A 291 33.26 12.06 11.04
N GLU A 292 33.58 13.32 11.36
CA GLU A 292 33.20 13.95 12.63
C GLU A 292 31.68 14.08 12.79
N VAL A 293 30.98 14.52 11.73
CA VAL A 293 29.51 14.66 11.77
C VAL A 293 28.82 13.30 11.86
N LEU A 294 29.28 12.31 11.09
CA LEU A 294 28.74 10.94 11.14
C LEU A 294 28.92 10.32 12.53
N HIS A 295 30.11 10.45 13.13
CA HIS A 295 30.34 9.97 14.50
C HIS A 295 29.45 10.69 15.52
N GLY A 296 29.30 12.01 15.41
CA GLY A 296 28.47 12.80 16.32
C GLY A 296 26.99 12.42 16.27
N ILE A 297 26.45 12.12 15.08
CA ILE A 297 25.06 11.68 14.91
C ILE A 297 24.87 10.28 15.49
N HIS A 298 25.80 9.36 15.23
CA HIS A 298 25.75 8.01 15.80
C HIS A 298 25.83 8.04 17.34
N GLU A 299 26.72 8.86 17.91
CA GLU A 299 26.85 9.01 19.37
C GLU A 299 25.62 9.68 19.99
N PHE A 300 25.01 10.65 19.30
CA PHE A 300 23.77 11.29 19.73
C PHE A 300 22.59 10.30 19.73
N LYS A 301 22.40 9.54 18.64
CA LYS A 301 21.35 8.52 18.53
C LYS A 301 21.48 7.49 19.65
N LYS A 302 22.69 6.99 19.89
CA LYS A 302 22.97 6.05 20.98
C LYS A 302 22.66 6.66 22.35
N SER A 303 23.18 7.86 22.64
CA SER A 303 22.98 8.51 23.93
C SER A 303 21.52 8.84 24.20
N LEU A 304 20.77 9.25 23.17
CA LEU A 304 19.34 9.51 23.25
C LEU A 304 18.58 8.20 23.52
N GLY A 305 18.89 7.12 22.81
CA GLY A 305 18.29 5.80 23.03
C GLY A 305 18.55 5.26 24.44
N ASP A 306 19.78 5.37 24.94
CA ASP A 306 20.15 4.97 26.31
C ASP A 306 19.40 5.81 27.35
N PHE A 307 19.34 7.14 27.16
CA PHE A 307 18.60 8.04 28.04
C PHE A 307 17.09 7.73 28.12
N LEU A 308 16.47 7.51 26.97
CA LEU A 308 15.04 7.15 26.90
C LEU A 308 14.77 5.78 27.54
N ARG A 309 15.67 4.81 27.34
CA ARG A 309 15.57 3.47 27.95
C ARG A 309 15.74 3.50 29.46
N ASP A 310 16.70 4.27 29.97
CA ASP A 310 16.90 4.46 31.41
C ASP A 310 15.70 5.13 32.06
N LYS A 311 15.08 6.09 31.36
CA LYS A 311 13.82 6.71 31.80
C LYS A 311 12.64 5.76 31.75
N ALA A 312 12.56 4.91 30.72
CA ALA A 312 11.52 3.88 30.61
C ALA A 312 11.59 2.83 31.71
N ASN A 313 12.79 2.48 32.16
CA ASN A 313 13.01 1.56 33.28
C ASN A 313 12.82 2.21 34.67
N GLY A 314 12.70 3.55 34.72
CA GLY A 314 12.56 4.34 35.95
C GLY A 314 11.11 4.76 36.23
N ASP A 315 10.90 6.06 36.47
CA ASP A 315 9.58 6.64 36.72
C ASP A 315 8.75 6.87 35.44
N GLY A 316 9.39 6.74 34.27
CA GLY A 316 8.76 6.84 32.97
C GLY A 316 8.25 8.23 32.57
N VAL A 317 8.52 9.26 33.38
CA VAL A 317 8.08 10.65 33.17
C VAL A 317 9.26 11.50 32.73
N LEU A 318 9.12 12.13 31.56
CA LEU A 318 10.10 13.07 31.01
C LEU A 318 9.82 14.49 31.53
N THR A 319 10.75 15.04 32.31
CA THR A 319 10.68 16.42 32.78
C THR A 319 11.64 17.34 32.04
N THR A 320 11.39 18.65 32.09
CA THR A 320 12.30 19.67 31.56
C THR A 320 13.70 19.56 32.20
N SER A 321 13.78 19.16 33.47
CA SER A 321 15.04 18.96 34.17
C SER A 321 15.84 17.80 33.57
N ASP A 322 15.17 16.73 33.15
CA ASP A 322 15.81 15.56 32.55
C ASP A 322 16.40 15.89 31.19
N VAL A 323 15.63 16.59 30.35
CA VAL A 323 16.10 17.06 29.03
C VAL A 323 17.29 18.00 29.19
N THR A 324 17.23 18.93 30.15
CA THR A 324 18.33 19.85 30.44
C THR A 324 19.58 19.09 30.90
N THR A 325 19.41 18.08 31.75
CA THR A 325 20.51 17.25 32.27
C THR A 325 21.13 16.40 31.16
N PHE A 326 20.32 15.83 30.29
CA PHE A 326 20.77 15.07 29.13
C PHE A 326 21.67 15.92 28.21
N PHE A 327 21.22 17.10 27.81
CA PHE A 327 22.01 17.99 26.96
C PHE A 327 23.25 18.53 27.67
N ALA A 328 23.19 18.81 28.98
CA ALA A 328 24.36 19.18 29.77
C ALA A 328 25.41 18.04 29.79
N GLY A 329 24.97 16.79 29.92
CA GLY A 329 25.83 15.61 29.86
C GLY A 329 26.51 15.44 28.50
N LEU A 330 25.78 15.67 27.40
CA LEU A 330 26.36 15.66 26.04
C LEU A 330 27.42 16.76 25.87
N GLN A 331 27.18 17.96 26.40
CA GLN A 331 28.13 19.06 26.33
C GLN A 331 29.41 18.78 27.14
N GLU A 332 29.30 18.19 28.33
CA GLU A 332 30.47 17.82 29.13
C GLU A 332 31.30 16.72 28.47
N LYS A 333 30.66 15.64 27.97
CA LYS A 333 31.36 14.59 27.21
C LYS A 333 32.14 15.15 26.01
N ARG A 334 31.55 16.10 25.29
CA ARG A 334 32.20 16.77 24.15
C ARG A 334 33.40 17.61 24.58
N LYS A 335 33.33 18.30 25.72
CA LYS A 335 34.46 19.07 26.28
C LYS A 335 35.59 18.16 26.74
N GLU A 336 35.29 16.98 27.27
CA GLU A 336 36.29 15.99 27.68
C GLU A 336 37.03 15.41 26.48
N GLN A 337 36.31 15.04 25.42
CA GLN A 337 36.88 14.53 24.16
C GLN A 337 37.77 15.55 23.43
N GLN A 338 37.57 16.86 23.64
CA GLN A 338 38.40 17.93 23.06
C GLN A 338 39.67 18.26 23.87
N ARG A 339 39.81 17.73 25.09
CA ARG A 339 40.95 17.99 26.00
C ARG A 339 42.01 16.90 25.96
N THR A 340 41.66 15.72 25.46
CA THR A 340 42.55 14.61 25.07
C THR A 340 42.94 14.71 23.61
#